data_AF-A0A453HME5-F1
#
_entry.id   AF-A0A453HME5-F1
#
_cell.length_a   1.000
_cell.length_b   1.000
_cell.length_c   1.000
_cell.angle_alpha   90.00
_cell.angle_beta   90.00
_cell.angle_gamma   90.00
#
_symmetry.space_group_name_H-M   'P 1'
#
loop_
_entity.id
_entity.type
_entity.pdbx_description
1 polymer ?
#
loop_
_entity_poly.entity_id
_entity_poly.type
_entity_poly.pdbx_seq_one_letter_code
_entity_poly.pdbx_strand_id
1 'polypeptide(L)'
;GAGFHSCYLLDFIGPRNFALELSRFIPSVVAFDHRQSTLGRIPQMGRCPTNLDIRIDTSKSSARAVLDYFSNKLTSENPDSETCENLLGQEDEERVSNVVKYVEDADLRQWQLPDSRAFHTALRDERAKLNCVSNPHVFEQLMQLDVSDLLARGNSLAQNRLEAARKLIHNPFKLYLGQGLYGECLAIRADGDSKLSHEIGLELSKMSASAGLRPIGAVVFMQRGLLKICLRTTDNTTNTAEIAKVLVSLIVSVNLHGFSFLVV
;
A
#
# COMPACT_ATOMS: atom_id res chain seq x y z
N GLY A 1 0.55 42.90 -3.91
CA GLY A 1 -0.20 41.69 -4.26
C GLY A 1 -0.17 40.76 -3.06
N ALA A 2 -1.31 40.17 -2.70
CA ALA A 2 -1.39 39.23 -1.58
C ALA A 2 -0.60 37.95 -1.92
N GLY A 3 0.68 37.91 -1.55
CA GLY A 3 1.53 36.72 -1.71
C GLY A 3 1.25 35.72 -0.59
N PHE A 4 1.57 34.45 -0.83
CA PHE A 4 1.51 33.40 0.19
C PHE A 4 2.48 33.74 1.33
N HIS A 5 1.97 33.79 2.58
CA HIS A 5 2.82 34.06 3.74
C HIS A 5 3.60 32.81 4.19
N SER A 6 2.93 31.65 4.14
CA SER A 6 3.50 30.36 4.56
C SER A 6 3.26 29.28 3.50
N CYS A 7 4.21 28.36 3.36
CA CYS A 7 4.08 27.16 2.55
C CYS A 7 4.46 25.94 3.37
N TYR A 8 3.59 24.93 3.35
CA TYR A 8 3.79 23.65 4.02
C TYR A 8 4.04 22.57 2.97
N LEU A 9 5.16 21.86 3.07
CA LEU A 9 5.47 20.71 2.22
C LEU A 9 5.30 19.43 3.06
N LEU A 10 4.44 18.52 2.61
CA LEU A 10 4.02 17.35 3.40
C LEU A 10 4.44 16.04 2.70
N ASP A 11 5.13 15.16 3.44
CA ASP A 11 5.77 13.93 2.92
C ASP A 11 6.70 14.20 1.70
N PHE A 12 7.32 15.38 1.69
CA PHE A 12 8.05 15.88 0.52
C PHE A 12 8.93 17.07 0.88
N ILE A 13 10.21 17.02 0.48
CA ILE A 13 11.11 18.19 0.47
C ILE A 13 11.56 18.60 -0.94
N GLY A 14 11.09 17.87 -1.95
CA GLY A 14 11.47 18.05 -3.35
C GLY A 14 12.86 17.54 -3.73
N PRO A 15 13.24 17.72 -5.01
CA PRO A 15 14.59 17.45 -5.49
C PRO A 15 15.62 18.40 -4.84
N ARG A 16 16.90 18.23 -5.15
CA ARG A 16 17.98 19.00 -4.52
C ARG A 16 17.72 20.51 -4.66
N ASN A 17 17.84 21.24 -3.55
CA ASN A 17 17.61 22.68 -3.42
C ASN A 17 16.15 23.15 -3.62
N PHE A 18 15.18 22.27 -3.86
CA PHE A 18 13.79 22.70 -4.09
C PHE A 18 13.22 23.56 -2.96
N ALA A 19 13.25 23.06 -1.72
CA ALA A 19 12.75 23.82 -0.57
C ALA A 19 13.58 25.09 -0.29
N LEU A 20 14.87 25.08 -0.64
CA LEU A 20 15.77 26.23 -0.53
C LEU A 20 15.46 27.32 -1.56
N GLU A 21 15.10 26.94 -2.78
CA GLU A 21 14.67 27.88 -3.81
C GLU A 21 13.30 28.45 -3.47
N LEU A 22 12.39 27.61 -2.99
CA LEU A 22 11.05 28.04 -2.57
C LEU A 22 11.10 29.09 -1.46
N SER A 23 12.01 28.94 -0.49
CA SER A 23 12.19 29.92 0.59
C SER A 23 12.77 31.26 0.15
N ARG A 24 13.24 31.40 -1.10
CA ARG A 24 13.61 32.72 -1.66
C ARG A 24 12.39 33.57 -2.00
N PHE A 25 11.23 32.94 -2.22
CA PHE A 25 10.00 33.60 -2.64
C PHE A 25 8.93 33.62 -1.56
N ILE A 26 8.97 32.68 -0.62
CA ILE A 26 7.96 32.51 0.42
C ILE A 26 8.53 32.91 1.79
N PRO A 27 7.87 33.80 2.55
CA PRO A 27 8.37 34.27 3.84
C PRO A 27 8.51 33.19 4.93
N SER A 28 7.78 32.07 4.82
CA SER A 28 7.89 30.94 5.73
C SER A 28 7.66 29.63 4.97
N VAL A 29 8.65 28.74 4.98
CA VAL A 29 8.54 27.40 4.40
C VAL A 29 8.78 26.38 5.50
N VAL A 30 7.83 25.48 5.71
CA VAL A 30 7.95 24.37 6.67
C VAL A 30 7.78 23.06 5.91
N ALA A 31 8.77 22.18 5.98
CA ALA A 31 8.78 20.93 5.24
C ALA A 31 8.84 19.72 6.18
N PHE A 32 7.99 18.73 5.92
CA PHE A 32 7.90 17.48 6.67
C PHE A 32 8.21 16.30 5.76
N ASP A 33 9.06 15.39 6.23
CA ASP A 33 9.31 14.09 5.59
C ASP A 33 9.77 13.12 6.69
N HIS A 34 9.65 11.83 6.45
CA HIS A 34 10.04 10.77 7.40
C HIS A 34 11.05 9.77 6.80
N ARG A 35 11.44 9.97 5.53
CA ARG A 35 12.28 9.01 4.81
C ARG A 35 13.76 9.15 5.19
N GLN A 36 14.40 8.01 5.45
CA GLN A 36 15.85 7.93 5.67
C GLN A 36 16.66 8.53 4.49
N SER A 37 16.18 8.31 3.26
CA SER A 37 16.81 8.89 2.06
C SER A 37 16.74 10.41 2.04
N THR A 38 15.68 11.00 2.60
CA THR A 38 15.56 12.45 2.76
C THR A 38 16.51 12.96 3.83
N LEU A 39 16.58 12.29 4.99
CA LEU A 39 17.52 12.64 6.07
C LEU A 39 18.98 12.68 5.57
N GLY A 40 19.39 11.68 4.79
CA GLY A 40 20.74 11.61 4.21
C GLY A 40 21.08 12.72 3.21
N ARG A 41 20.08 13.44 2.69
CA ARG A 41 20.26 14.57 1.77
C ARG A 41 20.41 15.91 2.50
N ILE A 42 19.97 16.01 3.76
CA ILE A 42 19.96 17.27 4.51
C ILE A 42 21.37 17.91 4.61
N PRO A 43 22.45 17.16 4.93
CA PRO A 43 23.80 17.74 4.99
C PRO A 43 24.27 18.35 3.67
N GLN A 44 23.73 17.89 2.53
CA GLN A 44 24.11 18.33 1.19
C GLN A 44 23.44 19.64 0.77
N MET A 45 22.47 20.13 1.55
CA MET A 45 21.75 21.39 1.29
C MET A 45 22.51 22.61 1.83
N GLY A 46 23.57 22.40 2.62
CA GLY A 46 24.34 23.48 3.23
C GLY A 46 23.55 24.23 4.30
N ARG A 47 23.88 25.51 4.48
CA ARG A 47 23.23 26.36 5.50
C ARG A 47 21.81 26.71 5.05
N CYS A 48 20.81 26.21 5.79
CA CYS A 48 19.41 26.57 5.57
C CYS A 48 19.15 28.02 6.02
N PRO A 49 18.37 28.82 5.27
CA PRO A 49 17.96 30.15 5.69
C PRO A 49 16.96 30.06 6.85
N THR A 50 16.83 31.14 7.63
CA THR A 50 16.01 31.16 8.86
C THR A 50 14.52 31.00 8.59
N ASN A 51 14.06 31.26 7.37
CA ASN A 51 12.66 31.10 6.97
C ASN A 51 12.34 29.71 6.38
N LEU A 52 13.29 28.78 6.41
CA LEU A 52 13.12 27.40 5.99
C LEU A 52 13.30 26.45 7.18
N ASP A 53 12.20 25.87 7.64
CA ASP A 53 12.15 24.88 8.71
C ASP A 53 11.96 23.49 8.11
N ILE A 54 12.97 22.63 8.24
CA ILE A 54 12.95 21.27 7.68
C ILE A 54 12.91 20.27 8.82
N ARG A 55 11.82 19.52 8.87
CA ARG A 55 11.48 18.60 9.95
C ARG A 55 11.46 17.18 9.43
N ILE A 56 12.60 16.53 9.57
CA ILE A 56 12.75 15.13 9.22
C ILE A 56 12.73 14.29 10.48
N ASP A 57 11.68 13.52 10.66
CA ASP A 57 11.57 12.58 11.76
C ASP A 57 11.36 11.19 11.21
N THR A 58 12.36 10.33 11.39
CA THR A 58 12.31 8.95 10.88
C THR A 58 11.66 7.96 11.85
N SER A 59 11.26 8.43 13.03
CA SER A 59 10.60 7.63 14.06
C SER A 59 9.07 7.66 14.00
N LYS A 60 8.50 8.65 13.29
CA LYS A 60 7.06 8.81 13.06
C LYS A 60 6.77 9.16 11.61
N SER A 61 5.55 8.89 11.18
CA SER A 61 5.07 9.27 9.84
C SER A 61 4.99 10.79 9.68
N SER A 62 5.05 11.26 8.43
CA SER A 62 4.84 12.69 8.14
C SER A 62 3.44 13.15 8.52
N ALA A 63 2.42 12.28 8.42
CA ALA A 63 1.06 12.59 8.84
C ALA A 63 0.99 12.89 10.36
N ARG A 64 1.60 12.03 11.19
CA ARG A 64 1.71 12.25 12.64
C ARG A 64 2.50 13.52 12.96
N ALA A 65 3.65 13.72 12.32
CA ALA A 65 4.48 14.90 12.56
C ALA A 65 3.75 16.23 12.24
N VAL A 66 2.91 16.23 11.21
CA VAL A 66 2.09 17.39 10.83
C VAL A 66 0.97 17.61 11.84
N LEU A 67 0.28 16.55 12.27
CA LEU A 67 -0.75 16.64 13.31
C LEU A 67 -0.18 17.23 14.60
N ASP A 68 0.93 16.66 15.10
CA ASP A 68 1.62 17.15 16.29
C ASP A 68 2.02 18.62 16.16
N TYR A 69 2.51 19.03 14.97
CA TYR A 69 2.91 20.41 14.74
C TYR A 69 1.74 21.38 14.85
N PHE A 70 0.64 21.11 14.17
CA PHE A 70 -0.50 22.04 14.18
C PHE A 70 -1.21 22.05 15.53
N SER A 71 -1.26 20.91 16.23
CA SER A 71 -1.75 20.86 17.61
C SER A 71 -0.91 21.75 18.53
N ASN A 72 0.42 21.61 18.48
CA ASN A 72 1.32 22.42 19.31
C ASN A 72 1.30 23.90 18.93
N LYS A 73 1.21 24.20 17.63
CA LYS A 73 1.16 25.58 17.12
C LYS A 73 -0.05 26.32 17.67
N LEU A 74 -1.22 25.69 17.68
CA LEU A 74 -2.45 26.27 18.22
C LEU A 74 -2.31 26.59 19.72
N THR A 75 -1.76 25.67 20.50
CA THR A 75 -1.50 25.89 21.93
C THR A 75 -0.50 27.03 22.17
N SER A 76 0.53 27.16 21.32
CA SER A 76 1.54 28.21 21.47
C SER A 76 1.07 29.62 21.09
N GLU A 77 0.08 29.73 20.20
CA GLU A 77 -0.46 31.02 19.76
C GLU A 77 -1.53 31.56 20.74
N ASN A 78 -2.13 30.69 21.57
CA ASN A 78 -3.18 31.02 22.54
C ASN A 78 -2.85 30.58 23.99
N PRO A 79 -1.74 31.06 24.61
CA PRO A 79 -1.31 30.60 25.93
C PRO A 79 -2.22 31.01 27.09
N ASP A 80 -3.00 32.10 26.92
CA ASP A 80 -3.85 32.70 27.96
C ASP A 80 -5.34 32.31 27.83
N SER A 81 -5.69 31.42 26.90
CA SER A 81 -7.07 30.94 26.77
C SER A 81 -7.42 30.02 27.94
N GLU A 82 -8.44 30.37 28.74
CA GLU A 82 -8.99 29.50 29.81
C GLU A 82 -9.54 28.16 29.26
N THR A 83 -9.75 28.08 27.94
CA THR A 83 -10.14 26.85 27.25
C THR A 83 -8.97 26.37 26.39
N CYS A 84 -8.48 25.16 26.66
CA CYS A 84 -7.58 24.46 25.74
C CYS A 84 -8.33 24.23 24.42
N GLU A 85 -8.12 25.09 23.44
CA GLU A 85 -8.61 24.86 22.09
C GLU A 85 -7.79 23.73 21.47
N ASN A 86 -8.38 22.53 21.39
CA ASN A 86 -7.80 21.43 20.65
C ASN A 86 -7.98 21.70 19.14
N LEU A 87 -7.03 21.25 18.33
CA LEU A 87 -7.10 21.35 16.87
C LEU A 87 -8.37 20.69 16.31
N LEU A 88 -8.86 19.66 17.00
CA LEU A 88 -10.04 18.88 16.66
C LEU A 88 -10.96 18.79 17.88
N GLY A 89 -12.27 18.67 17.66
CA GLY A 89 -13.20 18.31 18.72
C GLY A 89 -12.91 16.91 19.25
N GLN A 90 -13.29 16.61 20.50
CA GLN A 90 -12.91 15.36 21.19
C GLN A 90 -13.24 14.09 20.38
N GLU A 91 -14.42 14.02 19.77
CA GLU A 91 -14.84 12.87 18.94
C GLU A 91 -14.00 12.74 17.66
N ASP A 92 -13.68 13.88 17.02
CA ASP A 92 -12.84 13.91 15.81
C ASP A 92 -11.38 13.61 16.13
N GLU A 93 -10.90 14.03 17.30
CA GLU A 93 -9.52 13.82 17.76
C GLU A 93 -9.19 12.33 17.87
N GLU A 94 -10.04 11.57 18.57
CA GLU A 94 -9.86 10.12 18.71
C GLU A 94 -9.89 9.43 17.35
N ARG A 95 -10.89 9.75 16.53
CA ARG A 95 -11.09 9.14 15.22
C ARG A 95 -9.94 9.43 14.26
N VAL A 96 -9.52 10.68 14.14
CA VAL A 96 -8.37 11.08 13.30
C VAL A 96 -7.07 10.45 13.83
N SER A 97 -6.86 10.45 15.15
CA SER A 97 -5.67 9.83 15.76
C SER A 97 -5.59 8.34 15.46
N ASN A 98 -6.72 7.63 15.48
CA ASN A 98 -6.81 6.22 15.14
C ASN A 98 -6.48 5.97 13.65
N VAL A 99 -7.00 6.78 12.73
CA VAL A 99 -6.67 6.70 11.30
C VAL A 99 -5.18 6.96 11.06
N VAL A 100 -4.62 8.00 11.67
CA VAL A 100 -3.19 8.34 11.57
C VAL A 100 -2.32 7.20 12.12
N LYS A 101 -2.74 6.53 13.20
CA LYS A 101 -2.03 5.38 13.76
C LYS A 101 -1.90 4.22 12.76
N TYR A 102 -2.96 3.92 12.00
CA TYR A 102 -2.91 2.89 10.95
C TYR A 102 -2.08 3.29 9.73
N VAL A 103 -2.09 4.56 9.36
CA VAL A 103 -1.22 5.09 8.30
C VAL A 103 0.24 4.98 8.73
N GLU A 104 0.54 5.39 9.95
CA GLU A 104 1.88 5.38 10.53
C GLU A 104 2.49 3.98 10.65
N ASP A 105 1.71 2.99 11.11
CA ASP A 105 2.13 1.58 11.19
C ASP A 105 2.64 1.05 9.85
N ALA A 106 2.01 1.44 8.74
CA ALA A 106 2.44 1.03 7.39
C ALA A 106 3.58 1.88 6.84
N ASP A 107 3.56 3.20 7.04
CA ASP A 107 4.63 4.10 6.59
C ASP A 107 5.98 3.72 7.23
N LEU A 108 5.94 3.37 8.53
CA LEU A 108 7.10 2.87 9.28
C LEU A 108 7.40 1.38 9.05
N ARG A 109 6.58 0.70 8.23
CA ARG A 109 6.71 -0.74 7.89
C ARG A 109 6.70 -1.66 9.11
N GLN A 110 5.96 -1.28 10.15
CA GLN A 110 5.83 -2.05 11.39
C GLN A 110 4.83 -3.19 11.23
N TRP A 111 3.69 -2.93 10.57
CA TRP A 111 2.63 -3.92 10.31
C TRP A 111 2.12 -4.62 11.58
N GLN A 112 2.07 -3.91 12.70
CA GLN A 112 1.71 -4.45 14.01
C GLN A 112 0.21 -4.38 14.29
N LEU A 113 -0.51 -3.49 13.60
CA LEU A 113 -1.94 -3.31 13.85
C LEU A 113 -2.77 -4.45 13.22
N PRO A 114 -3.86 -4.85 13.88
CA PRO A 114 -4.73 -5.90 13.36
C PRO A 114 -5.35 -5.47 12.04
N ASP A 115 -5.50 -6.42 11.12
CA ASP A 115 -6.18 -6.18 9.83
C ASP A 115 -5.62 -5.00 9.02
N SER A 116 -4.34 -4.63 9.21
CA SER A 116 -3.68 -3.53 8.46
C SER A 116 -3.85 -3.68 6.94
N ARG A 117 -3.86 -4.91 6.41
CA ARG A 117 -4.11 -5.14 4.98
C ARG A 117 -5.54 -4.74 4.55
N ALA A 118 -6.55 -5.04 5.37
CA ALA A 118 -7.93 -4.67 5.09
C ALA A 118 -8.09 -3.16 5.12
N PHE A 119 -7.57 -2.52 6.17
CA PHE A 119 -7.55 -1.06 6.31
C PHE A 119 -6.92 -0.38 5.08
N HIS A 120 -5.70 -0.77 4.71
CA HIS A 120 -4.97 -0.16 3.60
C HIS A 120 -5.56 -0.46 2.22
N THR A 121 -6.32 -1.55 2.10
CA THR A 121 -7.09 -1.84 0.88
C THR A 121 -8.25 -0.85 0.74
N ALA A 122 -9.06 -0.67 1.79
CA ALA A 122 -10.17 0.28 1.77
C ALA A 122 -9.68 1.74 1.66
N LEU A 123 -8.59 2.10 2.35
CA LEU A 123 -7.99 3.43 2.26
C LEU A 123 -7.52 3.78 0.85
N ARG A 124 -7.02 2.79 0.09
CA ARG A 124 -6.62 2.99 -1.31
C ARG A 124 -7.80 3.34 -2.19
N ASP A 125 -8.95 2.70 -1.98
CA ASP A 125 -10.17 3.00 -2.71
C ASP A 125 -10.71 4.39 -2.35
N GLU A 126 -10.57 4.82 -1.10
CA GLU A 126 -10.87 6.22 -0.71
C GLU A 126 -9.92 7.20 -1.37
N ARG A 127 -8.62 6.92 -1.35
CA ARG A 127 -7.60 7.78 -1.96
C ARG A 127 -7.86 8.02 -3.45
N ALA A 128 -8.41 7.04 -4.17
CA ALA A 128 -8.78 7.18 -5.57
C ALA A 128 -9.89 8.24 -5.82
N LYS A 129 -10.65 8.62 -4.79
CA LYS A 129 -11.71 9.64 -4.84
C LYS A 129 -11.21 11.04 -4.43
N LEU A 130 -10.01 11.12 -3.86
CA LEU A 130 -9.45 12.37 -3.34
C LEU A 130 -8.81 13.16 -4.48
N ASN A 131 -9.51 14.18 -4.97
CA ASN A 131 -8.99 15.15 -5.93
C ASN A 131 -9.45 16.55 -5.53
N CYS A 132 -8.56 17.35 -4.94
CA CYS A 132 -8.89 18.69 -4.45
C CYS A 132 -9.24 19.70 -5.56
N VAL A 133 -8.99 19.37 -6.84
CA VAL A 133 -9.39 20.22 -7.97
C VAL A 133 -10.84 19.95 -8.37
N SER A 134 -11.25 18.68 -8.42
CA SER A 134 -12.58 18.29 -8.91
C SER A 134 -13.58 17.95 -7.79
N ASN A 135 -13.12 17.79 -6.56
CA ASN A 135 -13.93 17.41 -5.41
C ASN A 135 -13.74 18.47 -4.31
N PRO A 136 -14.66 19.44 -4.18
CA PRO A 136 -14.57 20.48 -3.16
C PRO A 136 -14.78 19.96 -1.74
N HIS A 137 -15.28 18.73 -1.58
CA HIS A 137 -15.61 18.11 -0.29
C HIS A 137 -14.52 17.17 0.25
N VAL A 138 -13.30 17.23 -0.32
CA VAL A 138 -12.19 16.34 0.08
C VAL A 138 -11.87 16.46 1.57
N PHE A 139 -11.94 17.68 2.12
CA PHE A 139 -11.64 17.89 3.52
C PHE A 139 -12.67 17.20 4.42
N GLU A 140 -13.96 17.40 4.17
CA GLU A 140 -15.05 16.78 4.93
C GLU A 140 -15.01 15.26 4.81
N GLN A 141 -14.70 14.72 3.62
CA GLN A 141 -14.56 13.28 3.40
C GLN A 141 -13.38 12.68 4.18
N LEU A 142 -12.22 13.36 4.19
CA LEU A 142 -11.07 12.94 4.99
C LEU A 142 -11.41 12.98 6.48
N MET A 143 -12.14 14.02 6.90
CA MET A 143 -12.66 14.16 8.24
C MET A 143 -13.77 13.17 8.58
N GLN A 144 -14.26 12.33 7.66
CA GLN A 144 -15.23 11.28 7.96
C GLN A 144 -14.60 9.89 7.98
N LEU A 145 -13.29 9.76 7.71
CA LEU A 145 -12.63 8.47 7.79
C LEU A 145 -12.67 7.94 9.22
N ASP A 146 -13.10 6.69 9.35
CA ASP A 146 -13.11 5.94 10.60
C ASP A 146 -12.44 4.57 10.38
N VAL A 147 -11.70 4.11 11.41
CA VAL A 147 -10.97 2.83 11.34
C VAL A 147 -11.94 1.65 11.25
N SER A 148 -13.01 1.65 12.03
CA SER A 148 -13.97 0.55 12.07
C SER A 148 -14.66 0.40 10.71
N ASP A 149 -15.07 1.52 10.11
CA ASP A 149 -15.66 1.54 8.77
C ASP A 149 -14.66 1.10 7.68
N LEU A 150 -13.40 1.55 7.76
CA LEU A 150 -12.36 1.13 6.83
C LEU A 150 -12.06 -0.36 6.94
N LEU A 151 -12.02 -0.92 8.15
CA LEU A 151 -11.83 -2.34 8.40
C LEU A 151 -13.02 -3.17 7.89
N ALA A 152 -14.25 -2.77 8.24
CA ALA A 152 -15.46 -3.46 7.81
C ALA A 152 -15.54 -3.54 6.27
N ARG A 153 -15.27 -2.41 5.58
CA ARG A 153 -15.25 -2.36 4.12
C ARG A 153 -14.09 -3.15 3.53
N GLY A 154 -12.89 -3.04 4.09
CA GLY A 154 -11.73 -3.80 3.64
C GLY A 154 -11.95 -5.31 3.72
N ASN A 155 -12.56 -5.78 4.81
CA ASN A 155 -12.93 -7.18 5.02
C ASN A 155 -14.04 -7.61 4.06
N SER A 156 -15.07 -6.79 3.86
CA SER A 156 -16.13 -7.05 2.88
C SER A 156 -15.57 -7.16 1.45
N LEU A 157 -14.66 -6.26 1.06
CA LEU A 157 -13.97 -6.32 -0.23
C LEU A 157 -13.13 -7.60 -0.38
N ALA A 158 -12.38 -7.98 0.66
CA ALA A 158 -11.61 -9.22 0.66
C ALA A 158 -12.50 -10.46 0.49
N GLN A 159 -13.63 -10.50 1.21
CA GLN A 159 -14.61 -11.58 1.10
C GLN A 159 -15.25 -11.65 -0.29
N ASN A 160 -15.67 -10.52 -0.84
CA ASN A 160 -16.24 -10.45 -2.20
C ASN A 160 -15.25 -10.95 -3.25
N ARG A 161 -13.96 -10.59 -3.12
CA ARG A 161 -12.89 -11.07 -4.00
C ARG A 161 -12.68 -12.58 -3.87
N LEU A 162 -12.73 -13.10 -2.65
CA LEU A 162 -12.62 -14.54 -2.39
C LEU A 162 -13.78 -15.32 -3.01
N GLU A 163 -15.01 -14.83 -2.86
CA GLU A 163 -16.19 -15.45 -3.47
C GLU A 163 -16.15 -15.40 -5.00
N ALA A 164 -15.71 -14.27 -5.56
CA ALA A 164 -15.51 -14.14 -7.00
C ALA A 164 -14.43 -15.13 -7.49
N ALA A 165 -13.32 -15.27 -6.77
CA ALA A 165 -12.26 -16.21 -7.09
C ALA A 165 -12.76 -17.67 -7.07
N ARG A 166 -13.55 -18.05 -6.06
CA ARG A 166 -14.15 -19.40 -5.98
C ARG A 166 -15.03 -19.71 -7.18
N LYS A 167 -15.82 -18.75 -7.65
CA LYS A 167 -16.68 -18.91 -8.85
C LYS A 167 -15.87 -19.13 -10.12
N LEU A 168 -14.64 -18.62 -10.19
CA LEU A 168 -13.76 -18.81 -11.34
C LEU A 168 -13.03 -20.16 -11.32
N ILE A 169 -12.92 -20.81 -10.18
CA ILE A 169 -12.27 -22.13 -10.07
C ILE A 169 -13.23 -23.20 -10.59
N HIS A 170 -13.09 -23.53 -11.86
CA HIS A 170 -13.80 -24.62 -12.52
C HIS A 170 -12.79 -25.63 -13.06
N ASN A 171 -12.99 -26.92 -12.74
CA ASN A 171 -12.17 -28.04 -13.22
C ASN A 171 -10.65 -27.82 -13.07
N PRO A 172 -10.14 -27.59 -11.84
CA PRO A 172 -8.70 -27.48 -11.62
C PRO A 172 -7.97 -28.77 -12.06
N PHE A 173 -6.80 -28.62 -12.64
CA PHE A 173 -5.97 -29.72 -13.13
C PHE A 173 -4.67 -29.83 -12.33
N LYS A 174 -4.03 -31.00 -12.36
CA LYS A 174 -2.72 -31.19 -11.71
C LYS A 174 -1.60 -30.60 -12.54
N LEU A 175 -0.71 -29.85 -11.89
CA LEU A 175 0.49 -29.28 -12.47
C LEU A 175 1.74 -29.85 -11.79
N TYR A 176 2.65 -30.39 -12.60
CA TYR A 176 3.97 -30.87 -12.17
C TYR A 176 4.94 -29.70 -12.06
N LEU A 177 5.42 -29.43 -10.86
CA LEU A 177 6.35 -28.32 -10.62
C LEU A 177 7.79 -28.76 -10.89
N GLY A 178 8.46 -28.08 -11.82
CA GLY A 178 9.84 -28.40 -12.22
C GLY A 178 10.01 -29.85 -12.67
N GLN A 179 9.15 -30.32 -13.59
CA GLN A 179 9.11 -31.71 -14.06
C GLN A 179 8.84 -32.74 -12.94
N GLY A 180 8.24 -32.32 -11.82
CA GLY A 180 7.92 -33.17 -10.68
C GLY A 180 8.92 -33.10 -9.53
N LEU A 181 10.08 -32.45 -9.71
CA LEU A 181 11.08 -32.27 -8.66
C LEU A 181 10.55 -31.56 -7.42
N TYR A 182 9.56 -30.68 -7.60
CA TYR A 182 8.93 -29.93 -6.51
C TYR A 182 7.52 -30.44 -6.17
N GLY A 183 7.18 -31.63 -6.65
CA GLY A 183 5.88 -32.26 -6.47
C GLY A 183 4.79 -31.71 -7.40
N GLU A 184 3.56 -32.05 -7.05
CA GLU A 184 2.35 -31.69 -7.80
C GLU A 184 1.49 -30.70 -7.00
N CYS A 185 0.75 -29.86 -7.72
CA CYS A 185 -0.23 -28.94 -7.15
C CYS A 185 -1.44 -28.77 -8.08
N LEU A 186 -2.54 -28.20 -7.59
CA LEU A 186 -3.66 -27.82 -8.44
C LEU A 186 -3.41 -26.49 -9.15
N ALA A 187 -3.85 -26.44 -10.40
CA ALA A 187 -3.72 -25.29 -11.26
C ALA A 187 -5.02 -24.99 -12.01
N ILE A 188 -5.17 -23.73 -12.41
CA ILE A 188 -6.19 -23.31 -13.36
C ILE A 188 -5.61 -22.38 -14.42
N ARG A 189 -6.22 -22.39 -15.61
CA ARG A 189 -6.00 -21.38 -16.64
C ARG A 189 -7.05 -20.28 -16.50
N ALA A 190 -6.62 -19.06 -16.16
CA ALA A 190 -7.47 -17.90 -15.88
C ALA A 190 -7.19 -16.75 -16.87
N ASP A 191 -7.25 -17.05 -18.17
CA ASP A 191 -7.08 -16.04 -19.22
C ASP A 191 -8.19 -14.98 -19.11
N GLY A 192 -7.81 -13.71 -18.99
CA GLY A 192 -8.75 -12.59 -18.81
C GLY A 192 -9.03 -12.20 -17.34
N ASP A 193 -8.80 -13.09 -16.38
CA ASP A 193 -9.15 -12.90 -14.96
C ASP A 193 -7.93 -12.77 -14.04
N SER A 194 -6.83 -12.20 -14.53
CA SER A 194 -5.58 -12.07 -13.78
C SER A 194 -5.70 -11.23 -12.48
N LYS A 195 -6.76 -10.41 -12.37
CA LYS A 195 -7.04 -9.54 -11.22
C LYS A 195 -7.32 -10.31 -9.92
N LEU A 196 -7.76 -11.56 -10.01
CA LEU A 196 -8.06 -12.44 -8.88
C LEU A 196 -7.02 -13.55 -8.69
N SER A 197 -5.89 -13.49 -9.40
CA SER A 197 -4.84 -14.53 -9.35
C SER A 197 -4.30 -14.81 -7.95
N HIS A 198 -4.26 -13.80 -7.07
CA HIS A 198 -3.86 -14.00 -5.68
C HIS A 198 -4.87 -14.85 -4.90
N GLU A 199 -6.15 -14.47 -4.94
CA GLU A 199 -7.22 -15.17 -4.25
C GLU A 199 -7.45 -16.57 -4.81
N ILE A 200 -7.46 -16.72 -6.15
CA ILE A 200 -7.55 -18.02 -6.82
C ILE A 200 -6.40 -18.92 -6.39
N GLY A 201 -5.16 -18.41 -6.38
CA GLY A 201 -3.99 -19.19 -5.98
C GLY A 201 -4.06 -19.65 -4.52
N LEU A 202 -4.58 -18.82 -3.61
CA LEU A 202 -4.73 -19.22 -2.21
C LEU A 202 -5.80 -20.30 -2.02
N GLU A 203 -6.94 -20.21 -2.72
CA GLU A 203 -7.96 -21.26 -2.66
C GLU A 203 -7.47 -22.57 -3.31
N LEU A 204 -6.78 -22.49 -4.45
CA LEU A 204 -6.14 -23.67 -5.07
C LEU A 204 -5.08 -24.30 -4.15
N SER A 205 -4.34 -23.51 -3.38
CA SER A 205 -3.39 -24.02 -2.39
C SER A 205 -4.07 -24.87 -1.32
N LYS A 206 -5.21 -24.40 -0.79
CA LYS A 206 -6.02 -25.14 0.18
C LYS A 206 -6.60 -26.42 -0.45
N MET A 207 -7.17 -26.32 -1.65
CA MET A 207 -7.72 -27.46 -2.38
C MET A 207 -6.64 -28.52 -2.68
N SER A 208 -5.41 -28.08 -3.01
CA SER A 208 -4.29 -28.98 -3.26
C SER A 208 -3.91 -29.76 -2.01
N ALA A 209 -3.82 -29.08 -0.86
CA ALA A 209 -3.56 -29.74 0.42
C ALA A 209 -4.65 -30.76 0.76
N SER A 210 -5.93 -30.42 0.58
CA SER A 210 -7.05 -31.34 0.79
C SER A 210 -7.04 -32.54 -0.16
N ALA A 211 -6.43 -32.41 -1.34
CA ALA A 211 -6.25 -33.49 -2.31
C ALA A 211 -4.96 -34.30 -2.09
N GLY A 212 -4.21 -34.05 -1.00
CA GLY A 212 -2.94 -34.73 -0.73
C GLY A 212 -1.77 -34.28 -1.62
N LEU A 213 -1.91 -33.15 -2.31
CA LEU A 213 -0.88 -32.52 -3.12
C LEU A 213 -0.10 -31.48 -2.30
N ARG A 214 0.95 -30.87 -2.88
CA ARG A 214 1.65 -29.76 -2.23
C ARG A 214 0.66 -28.63 -1.94
N PRO A 215 0.76 -27.93 -0.79
CA PRO A 215 -0.07 -26.78 -0.45
C PRO A 215 0.35 -25.55 -1.27
N ILE A 216 0.20 -25.65 -2.59
CA ILE A 216 0.55 -24.66 -3.58
C ILE A 216 -0.63 -24.58 -4.53
N GLY A 217 -1.01 -23.37 -4.95
CA GLY A 217 -1.96 -23.14 -6.03
C GLY A 217 -1.29 -22.40 -7.16
N ALA A 218 -1.51 -22.87 -8.39
CA ALA A 218 -0.95 -22.26 -9.59
C ALA A 218 -2.04 -21.61 -10.45
N VAL A 219 -1.88 -20.33 -10.76
CA VAL A 219 -2.76 -19.60 -11.68
C VAL A 219 -1.98 -19.30 -12.94
N VAL A 220 -2.43 -19.88 -14.05
CA VAL A 220 -1.82 -19.74 -15.37
C VAL A 220 -2.65 -18.79 -16.20
N PHE A 221 -2.04 -17.77 -16.82
CA PHE A 221 -2.78 -16.84 -17.68
C PHE A 221 -1.87 -16.20 -18.73
N MET A 222 -2.45 -15.84 -19.87
CA MET A 222 -1.78 -15.08 -20.91
C MET A 222 -1.77 -13.58 -20.59
N GLN A 223 -0.60 -12.95 -20.65
CA GLN A 223 -0.46 -11.50 -20.53
C GLN A 223 0.50 -10.97 -21.60
N ARG A 224 -0.03 -10.16 -22.53
CA ARG A 224 0.75 -9.58 -23.64
C ARG A 224 1.49 -10.63 -24.48
N GLY A 225 0.83 -11.75 -24.77
CA GLY A 225 1.41 -12.86 -25.54
C GLY A 225 2.34 -13.78 -24.76
N LEU A 226 2.63 -13.50 -23.48
CA LEU A 226 3.46 -14.34 -22.63
C LEU A 226 2.58 -15.17 -21.68
N LEU A 227 2.91 -16.46 -21.56
CA LEU A 227 2.33 -17.33 -20.54
C LEU A 227 2.91 -16.98 -19.18
N LYS A 228 2.07 -16.59 -18.23
CA LYS A 228 2.47 -16.30 -16.86
C LYS A 228 1.89 -17.34 -15.91
N ILE A 229 2.70 -17.74 -14.95
CA ILE A 229 2.29 -18.63 -13.87
C ILE A 229 2.52 -17.90 -12.54
N CYS A 230 1.46 -17.77 -11.76
CA CYS A 230 1.50 -17.23 -10.40
C CYS A 230 1.31 -18.37 -9.41
N LEU A 231 2.33 -18.61 -8.58
CA LEU A 231 2.26 -19.55 -7.48
C LEU A 231 1.87 -18.84 -6.18
N ARG A 232 0.99 -19.47 -5.40
CA ARG A 232 0.65 -19.06 -4.03
C ARG A 232 0.70 -20.28 -3.14
N THR A 233 1.09 -20.10 -1.89
CA THR A 233 1.08 -21.15 -0.87
C THR A 233 0.43 -20.60 0.40
N THR A 234 -0.29 -21.48 1.09
CA THR A 234 -0.85 -21.24 2.43
C THR A 234 0.01 -21.87 3.53
N ASP A 235 1.13 -22.49 3.15
CA ASP A 235 2.11 -23.07 4.05
C ASP A 235 3.24 -22.07 4.31
N ASN A 236 3.65 -21.95 5.57
CA ASN A 236 4.68 -21.01 6.01
C ASN A 236 6.11 -21.51 5.75
N THR A 237 6.27 -22.77 5.33
CA THR A 237 7.57 -23.41 5.09
C THR A 237 7.94 -23.50 3.61
N THR A 238 6.96 -23.36 2.70
CA THR A 238 7.21 -23.45 1.25
C THR A 238 7.68 -22.10 0.69
N ASN A 239 8.92 -22.05 0.19
CA ASN A 239 9.42 -20.90 -0.56
C ASN A 239 9.11 -21.05 -2.06
N THR A 240 8.03 -20.42 -2.53
CA THR A 240 7.64 -20.45 -3.95
C THR A 240 8.62 -19.74 -4.88
N ALA A 241 9.52 -18.88 -4.37
CA ALA A 241 10.52 -18.19 -5.19
C ALA A 241 11.58 -19.15 -5.74
N GLU A 242 12.00 -20.16 -4.97
CA GLU A 242 12.95 -21.18 -5.45
C GLU A 242 12.33 -22.03 -6.57
N ILE A 243 11.05 -22.38 -6.44
CA ILE A 243 10.30 -23.11 -7.48
C ILE A 243 10.18 -22.25 -8.75
N ALA A 244 9.90 -20.95 -8.59
CA ALA A 244 9.78 -20.02 -9.71
C ALA A 244 11.09 -19.89 -10.52
N LYS A 245 12.26 -19.91 -9.88
CA LYS A 245 13.56 -19.85 -10.58
C LYS A 245 13.72 -20.99 -11.60
N VAL A 246 13.25 -22.18 -11.26
CA VAL A 246 13.33 -23.37 -12.14
C VAL A 246 12.21 -23.39 -13.19
N LEU A 247 11.06 -22.77 -12.89
CA LEU A 247 9.98 -22.61 -13.88
C LEU A 247 10.31 -21.55 -14.93
N VAL A 248 11.09 -20.51 -14.60
CA VAL A 248 11.55 -19.50 -15.57
C VAL A 248 12.56 -20.09 -16.56
N SER A 249 13.35 -21.09 -16.16
CA SER A 249 14.23 -21.84 -17.07
C SER A 249 13.52 -22.95 -17.86
N LEU A 250 12.30 -23.33 -17.45
CA LEU A 250 11.42 -24.24 -18.18
C LEU A 250 10.38 -23.44 -18.96
N ILE A 251 10.70 -23.09 -20.20
CA ILE A 251 9.70 -22.76 -21.21
C ILE A 251 8.81 -24.00 -21.36
N VAL A 252 7.64 -23.98 -20.70
CA VAL A 252 6.72 -25.12 -20.70
C VAL A 252 6.08 -25.19 -22.08
N SER A 253 6.52 -26.18 -22.86
CA SER A 253 5.81 -26.67 -24.04
C SER A 253 4.49 -27.29 -23.57
N VAL A 254 3.44 -26.48 -23.41
CA VAL A 254 2.09 -26.95 -23.11
C VAL A 254 1.42 -27.30 -24.43
N ASN A 255 1.38 -28.59 -24.74
CA ASN A 255 0.68 -29.11 -25.92
C ASN A 255 -0.84 -29.12 -25.63
N LEU A 256 -1.48 -27.96 -25.77
CA LEU A 256 -2.93 -27.83 -25.82
C LEU A 256 -3.34 -27.78 -27.30
N HIS A 257 -3.84 -28.91 -27.81
CA HIS A 257 -4.54 -29.00 -29.10
C HIS A 257 -3.70 -28.64 -30.34
N GLY A 258 -2.53 -29.26 -30.47
CA GLY A 258 -1.85 -29.33 -31.78
C GLY A 258 -1.16 -28.05 -32.26
N PHE A 259 -0.90 -27.09 -31.36
CA PHE A 259 -0.02 -25.97 -31.64
C PHE A 259 1.08 -25.88 -30.57
N SER A 260 2.31 -26.20 -30.98
CA SER A 260 3.51 -25.94 -30.19
C SER A 260 3.91 -24.48 -30.38
N PHE A 261 3.74 -23.65 -29.34
CA PHE A 261 4.33 -22.31 -29.31
C PHE A 261 5.58 -22.30 -28.45
N LEU A 262 6.71 -22.00 -29.10
CA LEU A 262 7.96 -21.59 -28.47
C LEU A 262 7.80 -20.11 -28.07
N VAL A 263 7.95 -19.77 -26.79
CA VAL A 263 8.07 -18.38 -26.35
C VAL A 263 9.46 -18.19 -25.78
N VAL A 264 10.25 -17.37 -26.49
CA VAL A 264 11.53 -16.79 -26.03
C VAL A 264 11.24 -15.57 -25.18
#